data_AF-A0A7C9EH94-F1
#
_entry.id   AF-A0A7C9EH94-F1
#
_cell.length_a   1.000
_cell.length_b   1.000
_cell.length_c   1.000
_cell.angle_alpha   90.00
_cell.angle_beta   90.00
_cell.angle_gamma   90.00
#
_symmetry.space_group_name_H-M   'P 1'
#
loop_
_entity.id
_entity.type
_entity.pdbx_description
1 polymer ?
#
loop_
_entity_poly.entity_id
_entity_poly.type
_entity_poly.pdbx_seq_one_letter_code
_entity_poly.pdbx_strand_id
1 'polypeptide(L)'
;EVLSADARHLGHVHWVSCTSSFLADQAFLGNNIRVKPDCDGLGALGDLGWYCIGAILWVLDYQLPHYVTALPEATLNSKGIILACNASLHWERETKTAATFYCSFLSHVSMDLTVCGSCGS
;
A
#
# COMPACT_ATOMS: atom_id res chain seq x y z
N GLU A 1 12.68 -19.11 9.95
CA GLU A 1 12.17 -19.42 8.60
C GLU A 1 11.44 -18.21 8.08
N VAL A 2 12.16 -17.40 7.32
CA VAL A 2 11.58 -16.28 6.59
C VAL A 2 10.77 -16.93 5.48
N LEU A 3 9.47 -16.61 5.41
CA LEU A 3 8.78 -16.67 4.13
C LEU A 3 9.64 -15.81 3.20
N SER A 4 10.58 -16.40 2.47
CA SER A 4 10.69 -16.07 1.07
C SER A 4 9.58 -16.93 0.52
N ALA A 5 8.40 -16.35 0.28
CA ALA A 5 7.36 -17.05 -0.45
C ALA A 5 8.08 -17.69 -1.63
N ASP A 6 8.03 -19.01 -1.71
CA ASP A 6 8.82 -19.78 -2.62
C ASP A 6 8.46 -19.30 -4.03
N ALA A 7 9.21 -18.35 -4.57
CA ALA A 7 8.93 -17.73 -5.87
C ALA A 7 8.92 -18.80 -6.97
N ARG A 8 9.43 -20.01 -6.67
CA ARG A 8 9.34 -21.21 -7.50
C ARG A 8 7.91 -21.76 -7.61
N HIS A 9 7.06 -21.62 -6.59
CA HIS A 9 5.69 -22.16 -6.61
C HIS A 9 4.67 -21.21 -7.26
N LEU A 10 4.83 -19.90 -7.10
CA LEU A 10 3.97 -18.91 -7.76
C LEU A 10 4.41 -18.62 -9.21
N GLY A 11 5.64 -18.98 -9.56
CA GLY A 11 6.24 -18.65 -10.85
C GLY A 11 6.47 -17.14 -10.98
N HIS A 12 6.35 -16.59 -12.19
CA HIS A 12 6.53 -15.16 -12.41
C HIS A 12 5.36 -14.36 -11.80
N VAL A 13 5.64 -13.45 -10.88
CA VAL A 13 4.63 -12.56 -10.26
C VAL A 13 4.16 -11.52 -11.28
N HIS A 14 2.87 -11.51 -11.62
CA HIS A 14 2.30 -10.53 -12.54
C HIS A 14 1.66 -9.35 -11.82
N TRP A 15 1.06 -9.62 -10.66
CA TRP A 15 0.28 -8.63 -9.92
C TRP A 15 0.40 -8.81 -8.41
N VAL A 16 0.51 -7.70 -7.69
CA VAL A 16 0.42 -7.67 -6.22
C VAL A 16 -0.63 -6.64 -5.81
N SER A 17 -1.53 -7.00 -4.90
CA SER A 17 -2.48 -6.06 -4.31
C SER A 17 -2.33 -6.08 -2.80
N CYS A 18 -2.28 -4.90 -2.17
CA CYS A 18 -2.21 -4.80 -0.72
C CYS A 18 -3.16 -3.73 -0.18
N THR A 19 -3.89 -4.04 0.88
CA THR A 19 -4.77 -3.09 1.56
C THR A 19 -4.42 -3.01 3.03
N SER A 20 -4.41 -1.79 3.58
CA SER A 20 -4.31 -1.55 5.02
C SER A 20 -5.22 -0.39 5.40
N SER A 21 -6.32 -0.68 6.11
CA SER A 21 -7.29 0.34 6.54
C SER A 21 -7.85 0.09 7.92
N PHE A 22 -8.36 1.14 8.54
CA PHE A 22 -9.25 1.06 9.70
C PHE A 22 -10.18 2.28 9.74
N LEU A 23 -11.34 2.11 10.39
CA LEU A 23 -12.34 3.17 10.47
C LEU A 23 -12.04 4.02 11.72
N ALA A 24 -11.38 5.16 11.51
CA ALA A 24 -11.07 6.11 12.57
C ALA A 24 -12.34 6.77 13.10
N ASP A 25 -12.40 6.96 14.42
CA ASP A 25 -13.45 7.74 15.05
C ASP A 25 -13.18 9.25 14.97
N GLN A 26 -14.15 10.05 15.40
CA GLN A 26 -14.02 11.51 15.39
C GLN A 26 -12.92 12.02 16.33
N ALA A 27 -12.63 11.31 17.43
CA ALA A 27 -11.58 11.68 18.36
C ALA A 27 -10.19 11.53 17.70
N PHE A 28 -9.97 10.46 16.95
CA PHE A 28 -8.78 10.23 16.14
C PHE A 28 -8.64 11.30 15.07
N LEU A 29 -9.70 11.53 14.26
CA LEU A 29 -9.68 12.48 13.15
C LEU A 29 -9.51 13.94 13.59
N GLY A 30 -9.87 14.27 14.84
CA GLY A 30 -9.67 15.59 15.42
C GLY A 30 -8.29 15.79 16.07
N ASN A 31 -7.74 14.75 16.70
CA ASN A 31 -6.66 14.94 17.69
C ASN A 31 -5.38 14.14 17.43
N ASN A 32 -5.42 13.06 16.64
CA ASN A 32 -4.28 12.16 16.48
C ASN A 32 -3.08 12.86 15.81
N ILE A 33 -1.86 12.45 16.12
CA ILE A 33 -0.64 12.97 15.50
C ILE A 33 -0.60 12.71 13.99
N ARG A 34 -1.25 11.64 13.51
CA ARG A 34 -1.33 11.23 12.10
C ARG A 34 -2.22 12.13 11.25
N VAL A 35 -3.00 13.03 11.85
CA VAL A 35 -3.87 13.95 11.12
C VAL A 35 -3.40 15.41 11.23
N LYS A 36 -2.14 15.61 11.64
CA LYS A 36 -1.51 16.91 11.87
C LYS A 36 -0.29 17.11 10.97
N PRO A 37 -0.20 18.23 10.22
CA PRO A 37 0.91 18.48 9.30
C PRO A 37 2.27 18.62 9.99
N ASP A 38 2.28 19.05 11.25
CA ASP A 38 3.45 19.32 12.07
C ASP A 38 3.88 18.13 12.95
N CYS A 39 3.26 16.96 12.77
CA CYS A 39 3.62 15.72 13.47
C CYS A 39 3.83 14.59 12.44
N ASP A 40 3.02 13.52 12.48
CA ASP A 40 3.06 12.40 11.53
C ASP A 40 2.29 12.79 10.25
N GLY A 41 2.77 13.85 9.58
CA GLY A 41 2.01 14.59 8.56
C GLY A 41 1.79 13.87 7.23
N LEU A 42 2.31 12.65 7.07
CA LEU A 42 2.05 11.81 5.88
C LEU A 42 0.70 11.09 5.93
N GLY A 43 -0.01 11.14 7.06
CA GLY A 43 -1.36 10.59 7.18
C GLY A 43 -1.44 9.09 6.97
N ALA A 44 -2.54 8.63 6.38
CA ALA A 44 -2.78 7.21 6.10
C ALA A 44 -1.71 6.63 5.18
N LEU A 45 -1.10 7.43 4.29
CA LEU A 45 -0.01 6.98 3.44
C LEU A 45 1.23 6.60 4.26
N GLY A 46 1.63 7.46 5.21
CA GLY A 46 2.79 7.20 6.06
C GLY A 46 2.56 6.15 7.15
N ASP A 47 1.34 6.08 7.69
CA ASP A 47 1.01 5.14 8.77
C ASP A 47 0.65 3.75 8.25
N LEU A 48 -0.24 3.66 7.26
CA LEU A 48 -0.80 2.39 6.77
C LEU A 48 -0.20 1.99 5.42
N GLY A 49 -0.10 2.95 4.50
CA GLY A 49 0.50 2.73 3.17
C GLY A 49 1.95 2.25 3.24
N TRP A 50 2.69 2.63 4.29
CA TRP A 50 4.04 2.14 4.56
C TRP A 50 4.12 0.61 4.63
N TYR A 51 3.17 -0.04 5.31
CA TYR A 51 3.12 -1.50 5.38
C TYR A 51 2.80 -2.11 4.02
N CYS A 52 1.89 -1.52 3.25
CA CYS A 52 1.56 -1.99 1.92
C CYS A 52 2.75 -1.91 0.97
N ILE A 53 3.45 -0.77 0.95
CA ILE A 53 4.66 -0.56 0.13
C ILE A 53 5.75 -1.54 0.57
N GLY A 54 5.96 -1.72 1.87
CA GLY A 54 6.92 -2.68 2.41
C GLY A 54 6.62 -4.12 1.99
N ALA A 55 5.36 -4.54 2.07
CA ALA A 55 4.93 -5.88 1.65
C ALA A 55 5.12 -6.10 0.14
N ILE A 56 4.74 -5.13 -0.69
CA ILE A 56 4.93 -5.18 -2.15
C ILE A 56 6.42 -5.29 -2.48
N LEU A 57 7.28 -4.47 -1.86
CA LEU A 57 8.72 -4.53 -2.07
C LEU A 57 9.29 -5.88 -1.62
N TRP A 58 8.86 -6.39 -0.47
CA TRP A 58 9.30 -7.71 0.01
C TRP A 58 8.92 -8.84 -0.97
N VAL A 59 7.71 -8.84 -1.53
CA VAL A 59 7.29 -9.82 -2.57
C VAL A 59 8.16 -9.76 -3.82
N LEU A 60 8.63 -8.56 -4.19
CA LEU A 60 9.42 -8.31 -5.39
C LEU A 60 10.93 -8.19 -5.11
N ASP A 61 11.40 -8.88 -4.07
CA ASP A 61 12.82 -8.96 -3.67
C ASP A 61 13.48 -7.57 -3.51
N TYR A 62 12.74 -6.65 -2.92
CA TYR A 62 13.08 -5.25 -2.67
C TYR A 62 13.53 -4.47 -3.91
N GLN A 63 13.20 -4.96 -5.11
CA GLN A 63 13.44 -4.23 -6.34
C GLN A 63 12.51 -3.02 -6.39
N LEU A 64 13.06 -1.83 -6.59
CA LEU A 64 12.25 -0.61 -6.72
C LEU A 64 11.46 -0.60 -8.04
N PRO A 65 10.23 -0.04 -8.04
CA PRO A 65 9.47 0.15 -9.28
C PRO A 65 10.16 1.16 -10.19
N HIS A 66 9.87 1.08 -11.48
CA HIS A 66 10.32 2.07 -12.46
C HIS A 66 9.57 3.39 -12.30
N TYR A 67 8.27 3.31 -12.05
CA TYR A 67 7.43 4.47 -11.73
C TYR A 67 6.28 4.09 -10.80
N VAL A 68 5.74 5.13 -10.15
CA VAL A 68 4.58 5.05 -9.27
C VAL A 68 3.58 6.12 -9.70
N THR A 69 2.31 5.73 -9.80
CA THR A 69 1.21 6.64 -10.15
C THR A 69 0.19 6.60 -9.02
N ALA A 70 0.00 7.73 -8.34
CA ALA A 70 -1.15 7.91 -7.45
C ALA A 70 -2.44 7.84 -8.29
N LEU A 71 -3.42 7.04 -7.87
CA LEU A 71 -4.69 6.96 -8.59
C LEU A 71 -5.64 8.07 -8.09
N PRO A 72 -6.70 8.39 -8.87
CA PRO A 72 -7.66 9.41 -8.46
C PRO A 72 -8.32 9.12 -7.10
N GLU A 73 -8.95 10.14 -6.52
CA GLU A 73 -9.76 10.05 -5.29
C GLU A 73 -9.00 9.93 -3.96
N ALA A 74 -7.78 10.49 -3.89
CA ALA A 74 -7.17 10.76 -2.59
C ALA A 74 -8.08 11.67 -1.75
N THR A 75 -8.40 11.25 -0.52
CA THR A 75 -9.19 12.04 0.42
C THR A 75 -8.25 12.73 1.40
N LEU A 76 -8.36 14.06 1.50
CA LEU A 76 -7.55 14.88 2.38
C LEU A 76 -8.43 15.53 3.45
N ASN A 77 -7.89 15.75 4.64
CA ASN A 77 -8.53 16.63 5.63
C ASN A 77 -8.33 18.12 5.24
N SER A 78 -8.96 19.02 6.00
CA SER A 78 -8.85 20.48 5.77
C SER A 78 -7.43 21.04 5.92
N LYS A 79 -6.48 20.26 6.45
CA LYS A 79 -5.07 20.61 6.62
C LYS A 79 -4.19 20.00 5.53
N GLY A 80 -4.76 19.36 4.51
CA GLY A 80 -4.02 18.71 3.43
C GLY A 80 -3.40 17.37 3.79
N ILE A 81 -3.82 16.73 4.89
CA ILE A 81 -3.32 15.41 5.29
C ILE A 81 -4.12 14.31 4.64
N ILE A 82 -3.43 13.32 4.05
CA ILE A 82 -4.05 12.17 3.39
C ILE A 82 -4.75 11.30 4.43
N LEU A 83 -6.07 11.19 4.31
CA LEU A 83 -6.90 10.27 5.11
C LEU A 83 -7.13 8.95 4.40
N ALA A 84 -7.14 8.95 3.06
CA ALA A 84 -7.19 7.75 2.24
C ALA A 84 -6.53 8.01 0.89
N CYS A 85 -5.79 7.03 0.37
CA CYS A 85 -5.26 7.07 -1.00
C CYS A 85 -4.96 5.66 -1.53
N ASN A 86 -4.67 5.60 -2.82
CA ASN A 86 -4.20 4.43 -3.52
C ASN A 86 -3.14 4.84 -4.55
N ALA A 87 -2.31 3.88 -4.94
CA ALA A 87 -1.35 4.06 -6.01
C ALA A 87 -1.11 2.75 -6.75
N SER A 88 -0.60 2.86 -7.97
CA SER A 88 -0.05 1.75 -8.74
C SER A 88 1.46 1.89 -8.89
N LEU A 89 2.17 0.77 -8.80
CA LEU A 89 3.62 0.67 -8.91
C LEU A 89 3.93 -0.27 -10.08
N HIS A 90 4.88 0.10 -10.95
CA HIS A 90 5.14 -0.64 -12.19
C HIS A 90 6.61 -0.97 -12.33
N TRP A 91 6.91 -2.23 -12.66
CA TRP A 91 8.26 -2.71 -12.98
C TRP A 91 8.31 -3.07 -14.46
N GLU A 92 9.09 -2.30 -15.21
CA GLU A 92 9.35 -2.54 -16.63
C GLU A 92 10.68 -3.30 -16.79
N ARG A 93 10.59 -4.64 -16.76
CA ARG A 93 11.70 -5.56 -17.03
C ARG A 93 11.38 -6.40 -18.28
N GLU A 94 12.09 -7.51 -18.49
CA GLU A 94 11.77 -8.50 -19.54
C GLU A 94 10.32 -8.98 -19.42
N THR A 95 9.84 -9.15 -18.19
CA THR A 95 8.45 -9.46 -17.87
C THR A 95 7.85 -8.34 -17.01
N LYS A 96 6.64 -7.91 -17.37
CA LYS A 96 5.95 -6.81 -16.67
C LYS A 96 5.35 -7.31 -15.37
N THR A 97 5.58 -6.55 -14.31
CA THR A 97 4.93 -6.72 -13.00
C THR A 97 4.32 -5.39 -12.60
N ALA A 98 3.12 -5.42 -12.04
CA ALA A 98 2.50 -4.24 -11.45
C ALA A 98 1.96 -4.56 -10.05
N ALA A 99 1.80 -3.52 -9.25
CA ALA A 99 1.20 -3.65 -7.94
C ALA A 99 0.27 -2.47 -7.64
N THR A 100 -0.72 -2.68 -6.79
CA THR A 100 -1.52 -1.60 -6.19
C THR A 100 -1.53 -1.69 -4.69
N PHE A 101 -1.64 -0.54 -4.04
CA PHE A 101 -2.11 -0.50 -2.67
C PHE A 101 -3.26 0.46 -2.45
N TYR A 102 -4.04 0.18 -1.42
CA TYR A 102 -5.00 1.10 -0.83
C TYR A 102 -4.72 1.24 0.66
N CYS A 103 -4.78 2.47 1.17
CA CYS A 103 -4.69 2.72 2.59
C CYS A 103 -5.65 3.82 3.05
N SER A 104 -6.28 3.64 4.21
CA SER A 104 -7.40 4.49 4.63
C SER A 104 -7.66 4.50 6.13
N PHE A 105 -7.88 5.70 6.69
CA PHE A 105 -8.48 5.94 8.00
C PHE A 105 -10.03 5.99 7.95
N LEU A 106 -10.63 5.80 6.77
CA LEU A 106 -12.07 6.02 6.52
C LEU A 106 -12.82 4.74 6.13
N SER A 107 -12.15 3.59 6.11
CA SER A 107 -12.69 2.31 5.67
C SER A 107 -12.59 1.28 6.77
N HIS A 108 -13.48 0.29 6.82
CA HIS A 108 -13.42 -0.76 7.83
C HIS A 108 -12.07 -1.47 7.87
N VAL A 109 -11.78 -2.11 9.01
CA VAL A 109 -10.50 -2.78 9.23
C VAL A 109 -10.26 -3.86 8.17
N SER A 110 -9.14 -3.74 7.47
CA SER A 110 -8.66 -4.69 6.46
C SER A 110 -7.14 -4.61 6.40
N MET A 111 -6.49 -5.77 6.32
CA MET A 111 -5.04 -5.92 6.22
C MET A 111 -4.78 -7.15 5.37
N ASP A 112 -4.62 -6.94 4.07
CA ASP A 112 -4.63 -8.01 3.08
C ASP A 112 -3.46 -7.86 2.11
N LEU A 113 -2.89 -8.98 1.69
CA LEU A 113 -1.87 -9.08 0.65
C LEU A 113 -2.28 -10.20 -0.29
N THR A 114 -2.35 -9.90 -1.59
CA THR A 114 -2.63 -10.86 -2.65
C THR A 114 -1.50 -10.83 -3.66
N VAL A 115 -0.98 -12.00 -4.03
CA VAL A 115 0.17 -12.13 -4.95
C VAL A 115 -0.24 -13.08 -6.07
N CYS A 116 -0.47 -12.56 -7.27
CA CYS A 116 -0.81 -13.40 -8.42
C CYS A 116 0.43 -13.65 -9.28
N GLY A 117 0.81 -14.92 -9.42
CA GLY A 117 1.87 -15.37 -10.32
C GLY A 117 1.38 -16.30 -11.42
N SER A 118 2.28 -16.69 -12.32
CA SER A 118 1.97 -17.56 -13.47
C SER A 118 1.50 -18.97 -13.07
N CYS A 119 1.75 -19.39 -11.83
CA CYS A 119 1.45 -20.74 -11.34
C CYS A 119 0.49 -20.76 -10.14
N GLY A 120 -0.04 -19.61 -9.71
CA GLY A 120 -0.96 -19.54 -8.57
C GLY A 120 -1.22 -18.12 -8.06
N SER A 121 -2.03 -18.03 -6.99
CA SER A 121 -2.38 -16.80 -6.28
C SER A 121 -2.47 -17.01 -4.78
#